data_AF-A0A8E2BC16-F1
#
_entry.id   AF-A0A8E2BC16-F1
#
_cell.length_a   1.000
_cell.length_b   1.000
_cell.length_c   1.000
_cell.angle_alpha   90.00
_cell.angle_beta   90.00
_cell.angle_gamma   90.00
#
_symmetry.space_group_name_H-M   'P 1'
#
loop_
_entity.id
_entity.type
_entity.pdbx_description
1 polymer ?
#
loop_
_entity_poly.entity_id
_entity_poly.type
_entity_poly.pdbx_seq_one_letter_code
_entity_poly.pdbx_strand_id
1 'polypeptide(L)'
;MKHHSIEQLQAFADVQPLTPYLPMTRTERLERWAMLLEDQPDRRLGTLSGTEYAPRAERLAMRVPGSPISVAFEDPAFRAAGLGDDSYGEAKRFFDLSDRQLHNIVCYCHFGDAVRGASAARRVRAAISMWSRIRAFFA
;
A
#
# COMPACT_ATOMS: atom_id res chain seq x y z
N MET A 1 -34.87 1.10 31.87
CA MET A 1 -33.85 0.31 31.17
C MET A 1 -33.26 1.18 30.06
N LYS A 2 -31.93 1.29 30.01
CA LYS A 2 -31.21 2.24 29.17
C LYS A 2 -31.09 1.68 27.75
N HIS A 3 -31.68 2.35 26.76
CA HIS A 3 -31.49 2.04 25.34
C HIS A 3 -30.34 2.91 24.83
N HIS A 4 -29.19 2.30 24.56
CA HIS A 4 -28.07 2.95 23.88
C HIS A 4 -28.34 2.90 22.37
N SER A 5 -28.56 4.06 21.76
CA SER A 5 -28.71 4.19 20.31
C SER A 5 -27.37 3.87 19.62
N ILE A 6 -27.45 3.08 18.56
CA ILE A 6 -26.36 2.79 17.61
C ILE A 6 -26.19 4.03 16.73
N GLU A 7 -25.71 5.11 17.33
CA GLU A 7 -25.38 6.35 16.63
C GLU A 7 -23.97 6.73 17.04
N GLN A 8 -23.00 6.38 16.20
CA GLN A 8 -21.74 7.09 15.97
C GLN A 8 -20.79 6.23 15.10
N LEU A 9 -21.17 5.98 13.85
CA LEU A 9 -20.19 5.81 12.77
C LEU A 9 -19.98 7.19 12.16
N GLN A 10 -19.22 8.05 12.84
CA GLN A 10 -18.91 9.40 12.38
C GLN A 10 -17.67 9.41 11.47
N ALA A 11 -17.93 9.76 10.21
CA ALA A 11 -17.16 10.66 9.36
C ALA A 11 -15.65 10.41 9.16
N PHE A 12 -15.31 9.67 8.10
CA PHE A 12 -14.03 9.87 7.39
C PHE A 12 -14.25 10.92 6.29
N ALA A 13 -14.31 12.18 6.70
CA ALA A 13 -14.19 13.30 5.79
C ALA A 13 -13.44 14.41 6.54
N ASP A 14 -12.11 14.32 6.53
CA ASP A 14 -11.28 15.44 6.93
C ASP A 14 -10.48 15.90 5.70
N VAL A 15 -10.95 16.99 5.12
CA VAL A 15 -10.27 17.72 4.04
C VAL A 15 -9.10 18.44 4.69
N GLN A 16 -7.89 17.91 4.47
CA GLN A 16 -6.69 18.38 5.17
C GLN A 16 -6.37 19.85 4.82
N PRO A 17 -6.17 20.73 5.82
CA PRO A 17 -5.80 22.13 5.59
C PRO A 17 -4.37 22.27 5.06
N LEU A 18 -4.11 23.39 4.37
CA LEU A 18 -2.83 23.84 3.80
C LEU A 18 -1.72 23.92 4.86
N THR A 19 -1.21 22.77 5.25
CA THR A 19 -0.05 22.59 6.12
C THR A 19 1.16 22.54 5.19
N PRO A 20 2.29 23.22 5.48
CA PRO A 20 3.52 23.02 4.70
C PRO A 20 3.78 21.51 4.61
N TYR A 21 4.00 21.02 3.38
CA TYR A 21 3.98 19.60 3.01
C TYR A 21 5.03 18.82 3.83
N LEU A 22 4.64 18.37 5.02
CA LEU A 22 5.50 17.51 5.83
C LEU A 22 5.63 16.19 5.06
N PRO A 23 6.85 15.67 4.84
CA PRO A 23 7.03 14.43 4.12
C PRO A 23 6.28 13.31 4.86
N MET A 24 5.37 12.63 4.14
CA MET A 24 4.59 11.53 4.71
C MET A 24 5.49 10.48 5.35
N THR A 25 5.18 10.09 6.58
CA THR A 25 5.84 8.97 7.25
C THR A 25 5.60 7.67 6.47
N ARG A 26 6.40 6.65 6.77
CA ARG A 26 6.21 5.30 6.19
C ARG A 26 4.79 4.77 6.44
N THR A 27 4.27 4.93 7.65
CA THR A 27 2.94 4.45 8.04
C THR A 27 1.85 5.17 7.27
N GLU A 28 1.90 6.51 7.18
CA GLU A 28 0.92 7.30 6.41
C GLU A 28 0.92 6.93 4.93
N ARG A 29 2.10 6.67 4.35
CA ARG A 29 2.20 6.18 2.96
C ARG A 29 1.51 4.84 2.77
N LEU A 30 1.71 3.89 3.67
CA LEU A 30 1.06 2.57 3.58
C LEU A 30 -0.45 2.62 3.87
N GLU A 31 -0.89 3.43 4.83
CA GLU A 31 -2.31 3.66 5.11
C GLU A 31 -3.02 4.27 3.89
N ARG A 32 -2.44 5.33 3.32
CA ARG A 32 -2.98 5.96 2.10
C ARG A 32 -3.01 4.98 0.93
N TRP A 33 -1.96 4.17 0.74
CA TRP A 33 -1.95 3.19 -0.33
C TRP A 33 -3.03 2.11 -0.15
N ALA A 34 -3.26 1.65 1.08
CA ALA A 34 -4.36 0.74 1.38
C ALA A 34 -5.73 1.39 1.07
N MET A 35 -5.93 2.66 1.44
CA MET A 35 -7.16 3.38 1.13
C MET A 35 -7.41 3.52 -0.38
N LEU A 36 -6.38 3.83 -1.17
CA LEU A 36 -6.50 3.92 -2.64
C LEU A 36 -6.90 2.58 -3.28
N LEU A 37 -6.41 1.47 -2.74
CA LEU A 37 -6.79 0.13 -3.19
C LEU A 37 -8.20 -0.28 -2.73
N GLU A 38 -8.66 0.25 -1.59
CA GLU A 38 -10.00 0.05 -1.03
C GLU A 38 -11.09 0.89 -1.72
N ASP A 39 -10.72 2.00 -2.37
CA ASP A 39 -11.62 2.84 -3.16
C ASP A 39 -12.31 2.07 -4.30
N GLN A 40 -11.57 1.15 -4.93
CA GLN A 40 -12.09 0.22 -5.94
C GLN A 40 -11.79 -1.23 -5.55
N PRO A 41 -12.50 -1.77 -4.54
CA PRO A 41 -12.12 -3.02 -3.89
C PRO A 41 -12.22 -4.24 -4.82
N ASP A 42 -13.07 -4.15 -5.85
CA ASP A 42 -13.31 -5.17 -6.87
C ASP A 42 -12.40 -5.06 -8.10
N ARG A 43 -11.67 -3.94 -8.28
CA ARG A 43 -10.76 -3.76 -9.42
C ARG A 43 -9.74 -4.89 -9.43
N ARG A 44 -9.62 -5.59 -10.57
CA ARG A 44 -8.59 -6.62 -10.78
C ARG A 44 -7.32 -5.92 -11.24
N LEU A 45 -6.27 -6.04 -10.44
CA LEU A 45 -4.98 -5.40 -10.65
C LEU A 45 -3.94 -6.46 -11.03
N GLY A 46 -3.12 -6.18 -12.04
CA GLY A 46 -2.10 -7.11 -12.53
C GLY A 46 -1.06 -7.45 -11.46
N THR A 47 -0.62 -8.70 -11.43
CA THR A 47 0.42 -9.18 -10.50
C THR A 47 1.76 -9.34 -11.20
N LEU A 48 2.85 -9.35 -10.43
CA LEU A 48 4.21 -9.50 -10.94
C LEU A 48 4.66 -10.95 -10.78
N SER A 49 5.10 -11.57 -11.88
CA SER A 49 5.64 -12.93 -11.86
C SER A 49 7.13 -12.93 -11.53
N GLY A 50 7.55 -13.86 -10.65
CA GLY A 50 8.95 -14.12 -10.36
C GLY A 50 9.63 -13.16 -9.40
N THR A 51 8.87 -12.36 -8.66
CA THR A 51 9.44 -11.48 -7.61
C THR A 51 10.17 -12.27 -6.51
N GLU A 52 9.85 -13.55 -6.32
CA GLU A 52 10.46 -14.49 -5.37
C GLU A 52 11.84 -15.02 -5.79
N TYR A 53 12.11 -15.17 -7.09
CA TYR A 53 13.32 -15.85 -7.59
C TYR A 53 14.14 -15.01 -8.56
N ALA A 54 13.57 -13.95 -9.15
CA ALA A 54 14.29 -13.14 -10.12
C ALA A 54 15.55 -12.51 -9.49
N PRO A 55 16.65 -12.40 -10.25
CA PRO A 55 17.85 -11.66 -9.84
C PRO A 55 17.50 -10.23 -9.42
N ARG A 56 18.29 -9.67 -8.49
CA ARG A 56 18.01 -8.35 -7.89
C ARG A 56 17.79 -7.24 -8.93
N ALA A 57 18.65 -7.16 -9.95
CA ALA A 57 18.55 -6.11 -10.97
C ALA A 57 17.24 -6.21 -11.77
N GLU A 58 16.90 -7.41 -12.23
CA GLU A 58 15.66 -7.70 -12.96
C GLU A 58 14.43 -7.42 -12.10
N ARG A 59 14.44 -7.90 -10.84
CA ARG A 59 13.35 -7.70 -9.90
C ARG A 59 13.07 -6.22 -9.66
N LEU A 60 14.10 -5.40 -9.46
CA LEU A 60 13.92 -3.96 -9.23
C LEU A 60 13.33 -3.25 -10.46
N ALA A 61 13.60 -3.75 -11.67
CA ALA A 61 13.07 -3.20 -12.91
C ALA A 61 11.65 -3.72 -13.26
N MET A 62 11.13 -4.71 -12.53
CA MET A 62 9.81 -5.28 -12.83
C MET A 62 8.70 -4.23 -12.74
N ARG A 63 7.82 -4.25 -13.74
CA ARG A 63 6.67 -3.36 -13.85
C ARG A 63 5.56 -4.08 -14.59
N VAL A 64 4.33 -3.94 -14.08
CA VAL A 64 3.11 -4.43 -14.74
C VAL A 64 2.09 -3.29 -14.73
N PRO A 65 1.59 -2.86 -15.89
CA PRO A 65 0.54 -1.83 -15.96
C PRO A 65 -0.71 -2.25 -15.18
N GLY A 66 -1.35 -1.30 -14.49
CA GLY A 66 -2.56 -1.58 -13.72
C GLY A 66 -2.32 -2.53 -12.53
N SER A 67 -1.09 -2.59 -12.02
CA SER A 67 -0.78 -3.33 -10.79
C SER A 67 -1.14 -2.51 -9.53
N PRO A 68 -1.09 -3.11 -8.33
CA PRO A 68 -1.22 -2.33 -7.10
C PRO A 68 -0.21 -1.19 -6.98
N ILE A 69 0.96 -1.32 -7.61
CA ILE A 69 1.98 -0.25 -7.65
C ILE A 69 1.53 0.88 -8.57
N SER A 70 0.93 0.59 -9.72
CA SER A 70 0.39 1.61 -10.62
C SER A 70 -0.69 2.46 -9.92
N VAL A 71 -1.53 1.86 -9.07
CA VAL A 71 -2.52 2.60 -8.25
C VAL A 71 -1.85 3.61 -7.31
N ALA A 72 -0.72 3.25 -6.70
CA ALA A 72 0.05 4.21 -5.91
C ALA A 72 0.63 5.32 -6.80
N PHE A 73 1.24 4.98 -7.94
CA PHE A 73 1.84 5.98 -8.81
C PHE A 73 0.83 6.96 -9.44
N GLU A 74 -0.40 6.51 -9.68
CA GLU A 74 -1.51 7.35 -10.17
C GLU A 74 -1.85 8.47 -9.16
N ASP A 75 -1.61 8.28 -7.87
CA ASP A 75 -1.87 9.26 -6.82
C ASP A 75 -0.92 10.48 -6.90
N PRO A 76 -1.45 11.70 -7.13
CA PRO A 76 -0.62 12.91 -7.22
C PRO A 76 0.16 13.21 -5.94
N ALA A 77 -0.38 12.85 -4.77
CA ALA A 77 0.29 13.12 -3.50
C ALA A 77 1.53 12.23 -3.31
N PHE A 78 1.48 10.95 -3.71
CA PHE A 78 2.68 10.12 -3.73
C PHE A 78 3.74 10.60 -4.72
N ARG A 79 3.34 11.05 -5.91
CA ARG A 79 4.30 11.65 -6.86
C ARG A 79 4.93 12.93 -6.31
N ALA A 80 4.13 13.82 -5.72
CA ALA A 80 4.65 15.02 -5.06
C ALA A 80 5.57 14.70 -3.87
N ALA A 81 5.32 13.59 -3.16
CA ALA A 81 6.17 13.09 -2.08
C ALA A 81 7.42 12.32 -2.56
N GLY A 82 7.62 12.18 -3.87
CA GLY A 82 8.84 11.60 -4.46
C GLY A 82 8.74 10.13 -4.89
N LEU A 83 7.55 9.62 -5.20
CA LEU A 83 7.39 8.37 -5.96
C LEU A 83 7.58 8.66 -7.46
N GLY A 84 8.71 8.22 -8.03
CA GLY A 84 9.15 8.58 -9.39
C GLY A 84 8.54 7.74 -10.51
N ASP A 85 8.24 6.47 -10.26
CA ASP A 85 7.59 5.53 -11.17
C ASP A 85 6.86 4.41 -10.40
N ASP A 86 6.26 3.47 -11.12
CA ASP A 86 5.55 2.29 -10.60
C ASP A 86 6.34 0.98 -10.77
N SER A 87 7.68 1.05 -10.84
CA SER A 87 8.52 -0.14 -10.78
C SER A 87 8.52 -0.76 -9.39
N TYR A 88 8.82 -2.05 -9.31
CA TYR A 88 8.99 -2.77 -8.05
C TYR A 88 10.07 -2.12 -7.17
N GLY A 89 11.20 -1.73 -7.77
CA GLY A 89 12.31 -1.13 -7.05
C GLY A 89 11.96 0.23 -6.46
N GLU A 90 11.24 1.04 -7.21
CA GLU A 90 10.81 2.36 -6.77
C GLU A 90 9.74 2.28 -5.68
N ALA A 91 8.75 1.39 -5.83
CA ALA A 91 7.77 1.11 -4.78
C ALA A 91 8.43 0.63 -3.50
N LYS A 92 9.41 -0.27 -3.61
CA LYS A 92 10.18 -0.78 -2.48
C LYS A 92 10.89 0.35 -1.73
N ARG A 93 11.59 1.23 -2.45
CA ARG A 93 12.31 2.38 -1.90
C ARG A 93 11.36 3.38 -1.27
N PHE A 94 10.31 3.77 -1.99
CA PHE A 94 9.36 4.78 -1.55
C PHE A 94 8.60 4.30 -0.31
N PHE A 95 7.98 3.12 -0.34
CA PHE A 95 7.19 2.63 0.80
C PHE A 95 8.02 2.02 1.94
N ASP A 96 9.35 2.02 1.81
CA ASP A 96 10.30 1.41 2.75
C ASP A 96 9.87 -0.03 3.11
N LEU A 97 9.74 -0.84 2.05
CA LEU A 97 9.34 -2.23 2.13
C LEU A 97 10.54 -3.15 1.94
N SER A 98 10.56 -4.25 2.68
CA SER A 98 11.41 -5.39 2.34
C SER A 98 10.89 -6.09 1.06
N ASP A 99 11.77 -6.80 0.35
CA ASP A 99 11.36 -7.64 -0.78
C ASP A 99 10.23 -8.59 -0.40
N ARG A 100 10.29 -9.18 0.81
CA ARG A 100 9.25 -10.08 1.32
C ARG A 100 7.90 -9.38 1.48
N GLN A 101 7.87 -8.15 2.00
CA GLN A 101 6.61 -7.42 2.14
C GLN A 101 6.02 -7.06 0.79
N LEU A 102 6.84 -6.54 -0.14
CA LEU A 102 6.34 -6.17 -1.47
C LEU A 102 5.92 -7.40 -2.28
N HIS A 103 6.69 -8.49 -2.21
CA HIS A 103 6.33 -9.81 -2.76
C HIS A 103 4.93 -10.25 -2.29
N ASN A 104 4.66 -10.18 -0.98
CA ASN A 104 3.37 -10.56 -0.41
C ASN A 104 2.19 -9.70 -0.91
N ILE A 105 2.46 -8.48 -1.40
CA ILE A 105 1.45 -7.55 -1.89
C ILE A 105 1.16 -7.77 -3.38
N VAL A 106 2.18 -8.05 -4.20
CA VAL A 106 2.07 -7.96 -5.67
C VAL A 106 2.35 -9.25 -6.43
N CYS A 107 2.85 -10.31 -5.80
CA CYS A 107 3.34 -11.46 -6.56
C CYS A 107 2.24 -12.37 -7.12
N TYR A 108 2.41 -12.79 -8.37
CA TYR A 108 1.62 -13.83 -9.04
C TYR A 108 1.47 -15.11 -8.20
N CYS A 109 2.51 -15.56 -7.50
CA CYS A 109 2.46 -16.81 -6.72
C CYS A 109 1.38 -16.83 -5.62
N HIS A 110 0.88 -15.66 -5.21
CA HIS A 110 -0.19 -15.54 -4.21
C HIS A 110 -1.58 -15.34 -4.80
N PHE A 111 -1.68 -14.85 -6.04
CA PHE A 111 -2.94 -14.31 -6.57
C PHE A 111 -3.29 -14.80 -7.99
N GLY A 112 -2.38 -15.49 -8.68
CA GLY A 112 -2.47 -15.71 -10.12
C GLY A 112 -2.32 -14.40 -10.88
N ASP A 113 -2.91 -14.29 -12.08
CA ASP A 113 -2.71 -13.14 -13.00
C ASP A 113 -3.15 -11.79 -12.43
N ALA A 114 -4.12 -11.79 -11.50
CA ALA A 114 -4.68 -10.55 -10.96
C ALA A 114 -5.15 -10.67 -9.51
N VAL A 115 -4.96 -9.59 -8.75
CA VAL A 115 -5.41 -9.43 -7.36
C VAL A 115 -6.55 -8.41 -7.28
N ARG A 116 -7.56 -8.65 -6.42
CA ARG A 116 -8.60 -7.65 -6.11
C ARG A 116 -8.02 -6.52 -5.27
N GLY A 117 -8.43 -5.27 -5.51
CA GLY A 117 -8.03 -4.10 -4.72
C GLY A 117 -8.09 -4.33 -3.21
N ALA A 118 -9.21 -4.85 -2.69
CA ALA A 118 -9.36 -5.17 -1.27
C ALA A 118 -8.35 -6.22 -0.74
N SER A 119 -7.96 -7.19 -1.58
CA SER A 119 -6.97 -8.19 -1.19
C SER A 119 -5.56 -7.62 -1.14
N ALA A 120 -5.21 -6.75 -2.09
CA ALA A 120 -3.94 -6.01 -2.08
C ALA A 120 -3.87 -5.06 -0.87
N ALA A 121 -4.94 -4.30 -0.60
CA ALA A 121 -5.03 -3.40 0.56
C ALA A 121 -4.78 -4.12 1.88
N ARG A 122 -5.39 -5.29 2.07
CA ARG A 122 -5.16 -6.14 3.26
C ARG A 122 -3.68 -6.50 3.44
N ARG A 123 -2.96 -6.79 2.35
CA ARG A 123 -1.52 -7.09 2.40
C ARG A 123 -0.69 -5.85 2.73
N VAL A 124 -1.05 -4.69 2.19
CA VAL A 124 -0.43 -3.40 2.53
C VAL A 124 -0.60 -3.10 4.02
N ARG A 125 -1.82 -3.23 4.57
CA ARG A 125 -2.09 -3.05 6.00
C ARG A 125 -1.28 -4.01 6.87
N ALA A 126 -1.13 -5.26 6.44
CA ALA A 126 -0.29 -6.23 7.16
C ALA A 126 1.20 -5.81 7.22
N ALA A 127 1.69 -5.01 6.27
CA ALA A 127 3.07 -4.50 6.25
C ALA A 127 3.30 -3.33 7.24
N ILE A 128 2.25 -2.76 7.83
CA ILE A 128 2.32 -1.73 8.87
C ILE A 128 2.61 -2.35 10.24
N SER A 129 1.98 -3.50 10.52
CA SER A 129 1.90 -4.16 11.84
C SER A 129 3.25 -4.61 12.45
N MET A 130 4.30 -4.79 11.64
CA MET A 130 5.56 -5.37 12.13
C MET A 130 6.36 -4.44 13.07
N TRP A 131 6.21 -3.12 12.96
CA TRP A 131 6.95 -2.16 13.81
C TRP A 131 6.14 -1.72 15.05
N SER A 132 4.80 -1.62 14.93
CA SER A 132 3.93 -1.27 16.06
C SER A 132 3.90 -2.34 17.16
N ARG A 133 4.01 -3.62 16.79
CA ARG A 133 4.09 -4.74 17.75
C ARG A 133 5.41 -4.79 18.53
N ILE A 134 6.51 -4.34 17.94
CA ILE A 134 7.83 -4.33 18.59
C ILE A 134 7.94 -3.14 19.55
N ARG A 135 7.43 -1.95 19.18
CA ARG A 135 7.42 -0.77 20.07
C ARG A 135 6.60 -0.96 21.34
N ALA A 136 5.47 -1.66 21.27
CA ALA A 136 4.64 -1.97 22.44
C ALA A 136 5.31 -2.96 23.42
N PHE A 137 6.43 -3.57 23.05
CA PHE A 137 7.19 -4.47 23.91
C PHE A 137 8.38 -3.78 24.61
N PHE A 138 8.71 -2.55 24.20
CA PHE A 138 9.82 -1.74 24.75
C PHE A 138 9.35 -0.38 25.31
N ALA A 139 8.04 -0.19 25.50
CA ALA A 139 7.42 0.91 26.21
C ALA A 139 6.68 0.36 27.43
#